data_AF-A0A1V6AFR6-F1
#
_entry.id   AF-A0A1V6AFR6-F1
#
_cell.length_a   1.000
_cell.length_b   1.000
_cell.length_c   1.000
_cell.angle_alpha   90.00
_cell.angle_beta   90.00
_cell.angle_gamma   90.00
#
_symmetry.space_group_name_H-M   'P 1'
#
loop_
_entity.id
_entity.type
_entity.pdbx_description
1 polymer ?
#
loop_
_entity_poly.entity_id
_entity_poly.type
_entity_poly.pdbx_seq_one_letter_code
_entity_poly.pdbx_strand_id
1 'polypeptide(L)'
;MAAHVGQSGDTLSGSIKMTVSFQESDTTAGYFANVAAADLLGGANDVVIDDAAEDEVIVTRGYLGSKRYVRILVTYTGTHTNGTPISAVVIKGLPRHAPVA
;
A
#
# COMPACT_ATOMS: atom_id res chain seq x y z
N MET A 1 -7.84 -3.47 -0.30
CA MET A 1 -6.82 -2.76 -1.10
C MET A 1 -5.62 -3.68 -1.22
N ALA A 2 -5.04 -3.82 -2.40
CA ALA A 2 -3.87 -4.67 -2.59
C ALA A 2 -2.84 -3.97 -3.48
N ALA A 3 -1.60 -3.96 -3.03
CA ALA A 3 -0.43 -3.59 -3.82
C ALA A 3 0.29 -4.88 -4.21
N HIS A 4 0.48 -5.09 -5.51
CA HIS A 4 1.31 -6.17 -6.02
C HIS A 4 2.68 -5.58 -6.35
N VAL A 5 3.70 -6.01 -5.61
CA VAL A 5 5.10 -5.64 -5.87
C VAL A 5 5.75 -6.87 -6.47
N GLY A 6 6.15 -6.79 -7.74
CA GLY A 6 6.88 -7.88 -8.38
C GLY A 6 8.35 -7.93 -7.95
N GLN A 7 9.09 -8.80 -8.61
CA GLN A 7 10.53 -8.92 -8.39
C GLN A 7 11.24 -7.58 -8.66
N SER A 8 12.13 -7.19 -7.74
CA SER A 8 12.93 -5.98 -7.88
C SER A 8 14.00 -6.14 -8.97
N GLY A 9 14.19 -5.08 -9.77
CA GLY A 9 15.25 -5.04 -10.78
C GLY A 9 16.60 -4.56 -10.23
N ASP A 10 16.61 -3.90 -9.09
CA ASP A 10 17.77 -3.34 -8.41
C ASP A 10 18.08 -4.11 -7.11
N THR A 11 19.33 -4.11 -6.65
CA THR A 11 19.67 -4.68 -5.34
C THR A 11 19.13 -3.80 -4.22
N LEU A 12 18.10 -4.28 -3.54
CA LEU A 12 17.48 -3.59 -2.42
C LEU A 12 18.41 -3.54 -1.20
N SER A 13 18.23 -2.49 -0.40
CA SER A 13 18.89 -2.29 0.89
C SER A 13 18.18 -1.20 1.70
N GLY A 14 18.61 -0.97 2.94
CA GLY A 14 18.13 0.16 3.74
C GLY A 14 18.23 1.55 3.05
N SER A 15 19.12 1.69 2.04
CA SER A 15 19.30 2.89 1.23
C SER A 15 18.61 2.86 -0.15
N ILE A 16 18.22 1.68 -0.64
CA ILE A 16 17.48 1.47 -1.89
C ILE A 16 16.29 0.58 -1.59
N LYS A 17 15.12 1.19 -1.37
CA LYS A 17 13.94 0.47 -0.89
C LYS A 17 12.64 1.07 -1.39
N MET A 18 11.59 0.28 -1.26
CA MET A 18 10.22 0.70 -1.50
C MET A 18 9.44 0.67 -0.19
N THR A 19 8.51 1.59 -0.02
CA THR A 19 7.56 1.56 1.10
C THR A 19 6.15 1.69 0.55
N VAL A 20 5.33 0.67 0.81
CA VAL A 20 3.93 0.65 0.44
C VAL A 20 3.13 1.27 1.57
N SER A 21 2.41 2.35 1.27
CA SER A 21 1.54 3.06 2.21
C SER A 21 0.12 3.16 1.65
N PHE A 22 -0.87 2.99 2.52
CA PHE A 22 -2.29 3.11 2.23
C PHE A 22 -2.76 4.46 2.76
N GLN A 23 -3.32 5.27 1.87
CA GLN A 23 -3.69 6.64 2.17
C GLN A 23 -5.14 6.93 1.87
N GLU A 24 -5.69 7.90 2.58
CA GLU A 24 -7.08 8.33 2.50
C GLU A 24 -7.20 9.86 2.41
N SER A 25 -8.31 10.33 1.87
CA SER A 25 -8.62 11.76 1.74
C SER A 25 -10.12 12.01 1.59
N ASP A 26 -10.59 13.17 2.08
CA ASP A 26 -11.94 13.69 1.80
C ASP A 26 -12.05 14.30 0.40
N THR A 27 -10.92 14.70 -0.19
CA THR A 27 -10.86 15.40 -1.49
C THR A 27 -9.99 14.66 -2.49
N THR A 28 -10.18 14.94 -3.77
CA THR A 28 -9.38 14.33 -4.85
C THR A 28 -8.01 15.00 -5.04
N ALA A 29 -7.79 16.19 -4.49
CA ALA A 29 -6.60 16.99 -4.74
C ALA A 29 -5.63 16.96 -3.56
N GLY A 30 -4.57 16.15 -3.65
CA GLY A 30 -3.31 16.30 -2.90
C GLY A 30 -3.29 16.02 -1.39
N TYR A 31 -4.38 16.22 -0.65
CA TYR A 31 -4.42 16.13 0.81
C TYR A 31 -4.59 14.70 1.36
N PHE A 32 -3.89 13.75 0.75
CA PHE A 32 -3.91 12.36 1.22
C PHE A 32 -2.99 12.18 2.43
N ALA A 33 -3.51 11.51 3.45
CA ALA A 33 -2.77 11.13 4.64
C ALA A 33 -2.78 9.61 4.80
N ASN A 34 -1.82 9.07 5.56
CA ASN A 34 -1.81 7.65 5.90
C ASN A 34 -3.08 7.29 6.68
N VAL A 35 -3.73 6.19 6.27
CA VAL A 35 -4.87 5.63 7.01
C VAL A 35 -4.45 5.33 8.44
N ALA A 36 -5.27 5.75 9.39
CA ALA A 36 -5.05 5.51 10.81
C ALA A 36 -5.02 3.99 11.11
N ALA A 37 -4.20 3.56 12.06
CA ALA A 37 -4.04 2.14 12.39
C ALA A 37 -5.36 1.46 12.83
N ALA A 38 -6.27 2.21 13.46
CA ALA A 38 -7.59 1.70 13.86
C ALA A 38 -8.51 1.41 12.66
N ASP A 39 -8.27 2.09 11.53
CA ASP A 39 -9.08 2.00 10.32
C ASP A 39 -8.48 1.06 9.26
N LEU A 40 -7.38 0.37 9.62
CA LEU A 40 -6.64 -0.52 8.74
C LEU A 40 -6.65 -1.95 9.26
N LEU A 41 -7.09 -2.89 8.42
CA LEU A 41 -7.08 -4.32 8.73
C LEU A 41 -5.98 -5.04 7.93
N GLY A 42 -5.47 -6.14 8.46
CA GLY A 42 -4.48 -6.98 7.76
C GLY A 42 -3.02 -6.53 7.95
N GLY A 43 -2.74 -5.67 8.92
CA GLY A 43 -1.37 -5.33 9.33
C GLY A 43 -1.09 -3.83 9.41
N ALA A 44 0.17 -3.48 9.69
CA ALA A 44 0.64 -2.10 9.74
C ALA A 44 0.55 -1.41 8.37
N ASN A 45 0.48 -0.09 8.35
CA ASN A 45 0.31 0.67 7.12
C ASN A 45 1.57 0.62 6.23
N ASP A 46 2.65 1.23 6.70
CA ASP A 46 3.89 1.35 5.95
C ASP A 46 4.65 0.01 5.93
N VAL A 47 4.58 -0.70 4.80
CA VAL A 47 5.34 -1.94 4.57
C VAL A 47 6.60 -1.62 3.80
N VAL A 48 7.75 -1.85 4.43
CA VAL A 48 9.07 -1.67 3.82
C VAL A 48 9.45 -2.94 3.07
N ILE A 49 10.03 -2.75 1.88
CA ILE A 49 10.61 -3.78 1.03
C ILE A 49 12.03 -3.31 0.74
N ASP A 50 12.99 -3.82 1.48
CA ASP A 50 14.40 -3.45 1.41
C ASP A 50 15.37 -4.62 1.23
N ASP A 51 14.84 -5.83 1.05
CA ASP A 51 15.58 -7.03 0.68
C ASP A 51 14.86 -7.81 -0.44
N ALA A 52 15.60 -8.59 -1.22
CA ALA A 52 15.04 -9.46 -2.25
C ALA A 52 14.12 -10.55 -1.67
N ALA A 53 14.28 -10.92 -0.40
CA ALA A 53 13.37 -11.83 0.29
C ALA A 53 12.01 -11.20 0.63
N GLU A 54 11.86 -9.88 0.48
CA GLU A 54 10.65 -9.13 0.79
C GLU A 54 9.90 -8.66 -0.47
N ASP A 55 10.50 -8.83 -1.66
CA ASP A 55 9.85 -8.54 -2.93
C ASP A 55 8.96 -9.72 -3.41
N GLU A 56 8.41 -9.64 -4.62
CA GLU A 56 7.43 -10.61 -5.13
C GLU A 56 6.26 -10.85 -4.16
N VAL A 57 5.77 -9.76 -3.57
CA VAL A 57 4.81 -9.77 -2.47
C VAL A 57 3.51 -9.06 -2.83
N ILE A 58 2.41 -9.58 -2.30
CA ILE A 58 1.11 -8.92 -2.33
C ILE A 58 0.80 -8.32 -0.95
N VAL A 59 0.91 -7.00 -0.84
CA VAL A 59 0.54 -6.28 0.39
C VAL A 59 -0.94 -5.98 0.37
N THR A 60 -1.71 -6.69 1.20
CA THR A 60 -3.17 -6.53 1.28
C THR A 60 -3.60 -5.83 2.57
N ARG A 61 -4.49 -4.84 2.45
CA ARG A 61 -5.12 -4.17 3.60
C ARG A 61 -6.62 -4.00 3.42
N GLY A 62 -7.36 -4.23 4.49
CA GLY A 62 -8.77 -3.83 4.60
C GLY A 62 -8.86 -2.38 5.06
N TYR A 63 -9.86 -1.65 4.55
CA TYR A 63 -10.12 -0.26 4.92
C TYR A 63 -11.46 -0.18 5.65
N LEU A 64 -11.45 0.34 6.88
CA LEU A 64 -12.63 0.55 7.72
C LEU A 64 -12.99 2.03 7.88
N GLY A 65 -12.10 2.94 7.47
CA GLY A 65 -12.30 4.38 7.58
C GLY A 65 -13.47 4.91 6.75
N SER A 66 -13.78 6.19 6.96
CA SER A 66 -14.97 6.84 6.39
C SER A 66 -14.67 7.79 5.23
N LYS A 67 -13.40 7.98 4.85
CA LYS A 67 -12.99 8.95 3.84
C LYS A 67 -13.40 8.49 2.44
N ARG A 68 -13.69 9.44 1.56
CA ARG A 68 -14.26 9.18 0.24
C ARG A 68 -13.25 8.61 -0.75
N TYR A 69 -11.99 8.99 -0.62
CA TYR A 69 -10.93 8.61 -1.55
C TYR A 69 -9.86 7.83 -0.82
N VAL A 70 -9.42 6.75 -1.45
CA VAL A 70 -8.27 5.96 -0.99
C VAL A 70 -7.29 5.79 -2.14
N ARG A 71 -6.01 5.68 -1.81
CA ARG A 71 -4.96 5.34 -2.75
C ARG A 71 -3.91 4.48 -2.09
N ILE A 72 -3.13 3.80 -2.92
CA ILE A 72 -1.91 3.15 -2.52
C ILE A 72 -0.77 4.04 -3.03
N LEU A 73 0.14 4.41 -2.14
CA LEU A 73 1.36 5.14 -2.45
C LEU A 73 2.54 4.18 -2.30
N VAL A 74 3.37 4.08 -3.32
CA VAL A 74 4.68 3.41 -3.21
C VAL A 74 5.75 4.49 -3.21
N THR A 75 6.42 4.64 -2.08
CA THR A 75 7.50 5.60 -1.91
C THR A 75 8.83 4.90 -2.19
N TYR A 76 9.58 5.41 -3.16
CA TYR A 76 10.93 4.94 -3.45
C TYR A 76 11.94 5.74 -2.63
N THR A 77 12.88 5.04 -1.99
CA THR A 77 14.08 5.61 -1.39
C THR A 77 15.28 5.13 -2.20
N GLY A 78 16.22 6.04 -2.50
CA GLY A 78 17.38 5.75 -3.34
C GLY A 78 17.06 5.79 -4.84
N THR A 79 18.02 5.34 -5.65
CA THR A 79 17.89 5.27 -7.11
C THR A 79 17.53 3.86 -7.55
N HIS A 80 16.43 3.72 -8.29
CA HIS A 80 15.96 2.47 -8.87
C HIS A 80 16.17 2.54 -10.38
N THR A 81 17.25 1.94 -10.88
CA THR A 81 17.69 2.08 -12.29
C THR A 81 16.91 1.15 -13.20
N ASN A 82 16.67 -0.07 -12.74
CA ASN A 82 15.99 -1.10 -13.50
C ASN A 82 14.48 -1.12 -13.22
N GLY A 83 14.07 -0.51 -12.10
CA GLY A 83 12.67 -0.37 -11.71
C GLY A 83 12.08 -1.67 -11.16
N THR A 84 10.85 -1.58 -10.65
CA THR A 84 10.10 -2.72 -10.13
C THR A 84 8.69 -2.69 -10.71
N PRO A 85 8.16 -3.80 -11.27
CA PRO A 85 6.79 -3.84 -11.77
C PRO A 85 5.82 -3.81 -10.59
N ILE A 86 4.92 -2.84 -10.58
CA ILE A 86 3.95 -2.64 -9.50
C ILE A 86 2.55 -2.47 -10.09
N SER A 87 1.57 -3.09 -9.44
CA SER A 87 0.16 -2.81 -9.69
C SER A 87 -0.60 -2.57 -8.37
N ALA A 88 -1.69 -1.82 -8.46
CA ALA A 88 -2.53 -1.49 -7.32
C ALA A 88 -3.98 -1.77 -7.69
N VAL A 89 -4.69 -2.51 -6.82
CA VAL A 89 -6.11 -2.79 -6.97
C VAL A 89 -6.87 -2.45 -5.70
N VAL A 90 -7.96 -1.71 -5.88
CA VAL A 90 -8.87 -1.36 -4.80
C VAL A 90 -10.27 -1.84 -5.18
N ILE A 91 -10.81 -2.74 -4.36
CA ILE A 91 -12.17 -3.23 -4.50
C ILE A 91 -13.00 -2.59 -3.40
N LYS A 92 -14.04 -1.86 -3.79
CA LYS A 92 -15.02 -1.32 -2.85
C LYS A 92 -15.97 -2.43 -2.43
N GLY A 93 -15.81 -2.92 -1.21
CA GLY A 93 -16.77 -3.84 -0.61
C GLY A 93 -18.09 -3.13 -0.26
N LEU A 94 -19.11 -3.94 0.06
CA LEU A 94 -20.38 -3.49 0.65
C LEU A 94 -20.46 -3.94 2.12
N PRO A 95 -19.54 -3.50 3.01
CA PRO A 95 -19.47 -4.02 4.39
C PRO A 95 -20.75 -3.76 5.21
N ARG A 96 -21.56 -2.77 4.84
CA ARG A 96 -22.90 -2.55 5.42
C ARG A 96 -23.89 -3.71 5.19
N HIS A 97 -23.57 -4.61 4.26
CA HIS A 97 -24.34 -5.81 3.93
C HIS A 97 -23.55 -7.08 4.25
N ALA A 98 -22.43 -6.99 4.97
CA ALA A 98 -21.72 -8.15 5.45
C ALA A 98 -22.60 -8.92 6.46
N PRO A 99 -22.57 -10.26 6.47
CA PRO A 99 -23.23 -11.05 7.49
C PRO A 99 -22.75 -10.62 8.87
N VAL A 100 -23.70 -10.41 9.80
CA VAL A 100 -23.39 -10.26 11.23
C VAL A 100 -23.42 -11.66 11.85
N ALA A 101 -22.47 -11.93 12.73
CA ALA A 101 -22.39 -13.18 13.49
C ALA A 101 -23.57 -13.34 14.47
#